data_AF-A0A6N4QX15-F1
#
_entry.id   AF-A0A6N4QX15-F1
#
_cell.length_a   1.000
_cell.length_b   1.000
_cell.length_c   1.000
_cell.angle_alpha   90.00
_cell.angle_beta   90.00
_cell.angle_gamma   90.00
#
_symmetry.space_group_name_H-M   'P 1'
#
loop_
_entity.id
_entity.type
_entity.pdbx_description
1 polymer ?
#
loop_
_entity_poly.entity_id
_entity_poly.type
_entity_poly.pdbx_seq_one_letter_code
_entity_poly.pdbx_strand_id
1 'polypeptide(L)'
;MKHTNFRIFKISFLFLTQWTIFLFLLNCGVTGFTNEHSVVRVPVKTETEVFHANFLHGEVKNLYGLNLGVVNVIKERLIGFQVGGANVSEGKTYGAQVGVIYNSAKKGGFTIQAGVANNVEEGGAGVQVGIYNKGENQGLFITAGAYNRGGSGANVGLINNEGFGLNVGGFNYGYGVNVGVVNSGKGLSIGALNIGEDGNLQIGILNFCTEGPFPIMIVLNYCSKPTETIEPKPAATKVDTKIAPTNK
;
A
#
# COMPACT_ATOMS: atom_id res chain seq x y z
N MET A 1 -26.34 -4.49 54.94
CA MET A 1 -26.27 -5.23 53.65
C MET A 1 -27.35 -4.68 52.71
N LYS A 2 -27.04 -3.68 51.87
CA LYS A 2 -28.03 -2.95 51.04
C LYS A 2 -27.42 -2.35 49.76
N HIS A 3 -26.55 -3.08 49.05
CA HIS A 3 -25.92 -2.54 47.82
C HIS A 3 -25.91 -3.48 46.59
N THR A 4 -26.43 -4.70 46.69
CA THR A 4 -26.34 -5.67 45.57
C THR A 4 -27.51 -5.56 44.58
N ASN A 5 -28.72 -5.22 45.04
CA ASN A 5 -29.92 -5.18 44.19
C ASN A 5 -29.94 -4.02 43.20
N PHE A 6 -29.24 -2.90 43.49
CA PHE A 6 -29.21 -1.72 42.62
C PHE A 6 -28.37 -1.94 41.35
N ARG A 7 -27.34 -2.81 41.41
CA ARG A 7 -26.50 -3.12 40.25
C ARG A 7 -27.19 -4.04 39.25
N ILE A 8 -27.96 -5.02 39.74
CA ILE A 8 -28.72 -5.95 38.88
C ILE A 8 -29.80 -5.17 38.12
N PHE A 9 -30.48 -4.23 38.77
CA PHE A 9 -31.52 -3.41 38.15
C PHE A 9 -30.95 -2.47 37.06
N LYS A 10 -29.74 -1.92 37.25
CA LYS A 10 -29.05 -1.09 36.24
C LYS A 10 -28.63 -1.88 35.00
N ILE A 11 -28.14 -3.11 35.16
CA ILE A 11 -27.72 -3.96 34.04
C ILE A 11 -28.93 -4.43 33.24
N SER A 12 -30.02 -4.78 33.92
CA SER A 12 -31.27 -5.20 33.26
C SER A 12 -31.92 -4.06 32.47
N PHE A 13 -31.84 -2.82 32.94
CA PHE A 13 -32.36 -1.65 32.21
C PHE A 13 -31.53 -1.29 30.97
N LEU A 14 -30.19 -1.44 31.04
CA LEU A 14 -29.31 -1.19 29.90
C LEU A 14 -29.56 -2.17 28.75
N PHE A 15 -29.73 -3.47 29.07
CA PHE A 15 -30.06 -4.49 28.07
C PHE A 15 -31.44 -4.26 27.43
N LEU A 16 -32.43 -3.81 28.18
CA LEU A 16 -33.77 -3.51 27.64
C LEU A 16 -33.76 -2.30 26.70
N THR A 17 -32.96 -1.28 26.99
CA THR A 17 -32.76 -0.12 26.10
C THR A 17 -31.99 -0.49 24.83
N GLN A 18 -31.05 -1.44 24.92
CA GLN A 18 -30.29 -1.91 23.76
C GLN A 18 -31.15 -2.76 22.82
N TRP A 19 -32.07 -3.57 23.37
CA TRP A 19 -33.01 -4.37 22.59
C TRP A 19 -34.13 -3.54 21.94
N THR A 20 -34.61 -2.48 22.59
CA THR A 20 -35.61 -1.57 21.99
C THR A 20 -35.01 -0.70 20.88
N ILE A 21 -33.74 -0.29 20.99
CA ILE A 21 -33.01 0.35 19.89
C ILE A 21 -32.82 -0.62 18.71
N PHE A 22 -32.55 -1.91 18.99
CA PHE A 22 -32.43 -2.94 17.96
C PHE A 22 -33.78 -3.23 17.25
N LEU A 23 -34.90 -3.20 17.98
CA LEU A 23 -36.25 -3.38 17.43
C LEU A 23 -36.76 -2.14 16.67
N PHE A 24 -36.35 -0.92 17.06
CA PHE A 24 -36.64 0.30 16.30
C PHE A 24 -35.85 0.37 14.98
N LEU A 25 -34.64 -0.20 14.92
CA LEU A 25 -33.87 -0.33 13.67
C LEU A 25 -34.45 -1.39 12.71
N LEU A 26 -35.32 -2.29 13.18
CA LEU A 26 -35.96 -3.32 12.35
C LEU A 26 -37.32 -2.89 11.76
N ASN A 27 -37.89 -1.75 12.20
CA ASN A 27 -39.16 -1.21 11.69
C ASN A 27 -39.00 -0.05 10.69
N CYS A 28 -37.77 0.28 10.30
CA CYS A 28 -37.52 1.22 9.21
C CYS A 28 -37.02 0.46 7.98
N GLY A 29 -37.98 -0.08 7.22
CA GLY A 29 -37.84 -0.39 5.79
C GLY A 29 -36.56 -1.11 5.34
N VAL A 30 -36.40 -2.38 5.70
CA VAL A 30 -35.53 -3.28 4.92
C VAL A 30 -36.32 -3.76 3.70
N THR A 31 -36.44 -2.91 2.68
CA THR A 31 -36.77 -3.36 1.31
C THR A 31 -35.50 -3.96 0.70
N GLY A 32 -35.10 -5.12 1.24
CA GLY A 32 -33.82 -5.78 0.99
C GLY A 32 -33.94 -7.13 0.28
N PHE A 33 -34.99 -7.34 -0.51
CA PHE A 33 -35.07 -8.45 -1.45
C PHE A 33 -35.13 -7.83 -2.83
N THR A 34 -33.98 -7.82 -3.53
CA THR A 34 -33.83 -7.39 -4.93
C THR A 34 -34.32 -5.97 -5.24
N ASN A 35 -33.42 -4.97 -5.31
CA ASN A 35 -33.65 -3.78 -6.14
C ASN A 35 -32.37 -3.00 -6.44
N GLU A 36 -32.16 -2.74 -7.72
CA GLU A 36 -31.05 -2.04 -8.36
C GLU A 36 -31.07 -0.51 -8.14
N HIS A 37 -31.68 -0.02 -7.06
CA HIS A 37 -32.01 1.41 -6.92
C HIS A 37 -31.62 2.02 -5.57
N SER A 38 -30.74 3.01 -5.66
CA SER A 38 -30.13 3.84 -4.61
C SER A 38 -31.09 4.90 -4.07
N VAL A 39 -30.89 5.28 -2.79
CA VAL A 39 -31.83 6.11 -2.00
C VAL A 39 -31.76 7.61 -2.34
N VAL A 40 -30.67 8.14 -2.92
CA VAL A 40 -30.61 9.55 -3.40
C VAL A 40 -29.68 9.68 -4.63
N ARG A 41 -30.25 9.97 -5.80
CA ARG A 41 -29.52 10.32 -7.05
C ARG A 41 -29.61 11.82 -7.31
N VAL A 42 -28.47 12.49 -7.54
CA VAL A 42 -28.39 13.93 -7.87
C VAL A 42 -27.37 14.09 -9.01
N PRO A 43 -27.61 14.82 -10.12
CA PRO A 43 -28.79 14.98 -10.97
C PRO A 43 -28.83 13.94 -12.13
N VAL A 44 -30.02 13.79 -12.75
CA VAL A 44 -30.49 12.67 -13.62
C VAL A 44 -29.73 12.45 -14.95
N LYS A 45 -28.70 13.25 -15.27
CA LYS A 45 -27.94 13.13 -16.55
C LYS A 45 -26.58 12.45 -16.44
N THR A 46 -26.14 12.16 -15.23
CA THR A 46 -24.88 11.47 -14.97
C THR A 46 -25.19 10.24 -14.12
N GLU A 47 -24.66 9.07 -14.47
CA GLU A 47 -24.76 7.83 -13.67
C GLU A 47 -23.91 7.96 -12.39
N THR A 48 -24.22 9.00 -11.61
CA THR A 48 -23.51 9.47 -10.44
C THR A 48 -24.41 9.30 -9.22
N GLU A 49 -23.90 8.56 -8.24
CA GLU A 49 -24.59 8.34 -6.97
C GLU A 49 -23.84 9.04 -5.84
N VAL A 50 -24.58 9.73 -4.97
CA VAL A 50 -24.01 10.46 -3.82
C VAL A 50 -24.07 9.60 -2.55
N PHE A 51 -25.14 8.82 -2.42
CA PHE A 51 -25.29 7.85 -1.34
C PHE A 51 -25.78 6.52 -1.91
N HIS A 52 -25.00 5.47 -1.68
CA HIS A 52 -25.34 4.12 -2.07
C HIS A 52 -25.26 3.21 -0.85
N ALA A 53 -26.28 2.36 -0.67
CA ALA A 53 -26.30 1.35 0.36
C ALA A 53 -26.75 0.03 -0.27
N ASN A 54 -25.96 -1.03 -0.10
CA ASN A 54 -26.31 -2.38 -0.54
C ASN A 54 -26.16 -3.38 0.62
N PHE A 55 -26.93 -4.46 0.58
CA PHE A 55 -26.86 -5.49 1.61
C PHE A 55 -25.77 -6.52 1.32
N LEU A 56 -25.59 -6.93 0.06
CA LEU A 56 -24.63 -7.97 -0.34
C LEU A 56 -23.65 -7.47 -1.40
N HIS A 57 -24.18 -6.97 -2.51
CA HIS A 57 -23.39 -6.52 -3.65
C HIS A 57 -23.99 -5.23 -4.20
N GLY A 58 -23.18 -4.18 -4.27
CA GLY A 58 -23.56 -2.92 -4.89
C GLY A 58 -22.54 -2.51 -5.92
N GLU A 59 -23.02 -2.24 -7.12
CA GLU A 59 -22.22 -1.76 -8.24
C GLU A 59 -22.66 -0.34 -8.58
N VAL A 60 -21.69 0.57 -8.66
CA VAL A 60 -21.93 1.99 -8.98
C VAL A 60 -20.95 2.41 -10.07
N LYS A 61 -21.41 3.15 -11.08
CA LYS A 61 -20.52 3.64 -12.12
C LYS A 61 -19.64 4.78 -11.62
N ASN A 62 -20.26 5.87 -11.15
CA ASN A 62 -19.58 7.01 -10.55
C ASN A 62 -20.14 7.26 -9.14
N LEU A 63 -19.29 7.27 -8.12
CA LEU A 63 -19.69 7.61 -6.75
C LEU A 63 -19.06 8.93 -6.32
N TYR A 64 -19.91 9.85 -5.83
CA TYR A 64 -19.53 11.15 -5.29
C TYR A 64 -20.12 11.31 -3.89
N GLY A 65 -19.60 10.57 -2.92
CA GLY A 65 -20.10 10.60 -1.55
C GLY A 65 -19.83 9.31 -0.79
N LEU A 66 -20.87 8.66 -0.28
CA LEU A 66 -20.74 7.51 0.62
C LEU A 66 -21.35 6.24 0.02
N ASN A 67 -20.57 5.15 0.03
CA ASN A 67 -21.03 3.81 -0.34
C ASN A 67 -20.89 2.86 0.85
N LEU A 68 -21.99 2.23 1.26
CA LEU A 68 -22.07 1.28 2.37
C LEU A 68 -22.53 -0.08 1.85
N GLY A 69 -21.82 -1.15 2.19
CA GLY A 69 -22.28 -2.48 1.79
C GLY A 69 -21.28 -3.59 2.09
N VAL A 70 -21.66 -4.84 1.86
CA VAL A 70 -20.73 -5.97 2.08
C VAL A 70 -19.70 -6.03 0.97
N VAL A 71 -20.14 -5.96 -0.29
CA VAL A 71 -19.26 -5.87 -1.46
C VAL A 71 -19.64 -4.63 -2.26
N ASN A 72 -18.69 -3.69 -2.35
CA ASN A 72 -18.86 -2.44 -3.06
C ASN A 72 -17.95 -2.42 -4.29
N VAL A 73 -18.50 -2.17 -5.47
CA VAL A 73 -17.76 -2.08 -6.73
C VAL A 73 -18.04 -0.74 -7.39
N ILE A 74 -16.98 -0.01 -7.73
CA ILE A 74 -17.05 1.27 -8.47
C ILE A 74 -16.31 1.15 -9.79
N LYS A 75 -17.00 1.36 -10.91
CA LYS A 75 -16.42 1.13 -12.24
C LYS A 75 -15.56 2.26 -12.77
N GLU A 76 -16.00 3.51 -12.68
CA GLU A 76 -15.33 4.62 -13.37
C GLU A 76 -14.65 5.62 -12.44
N ARG A 77 -15.33 6.04 -11.37
CA ARG A 77 -14.79 7.07 -10.48
C ARG A 77 -15.35 6.98 -9.07
N LEU A 78 -14.45 6.95 -8.10
CA LEU A 78 -14.76 7.15 -6.69
C LEU A 78 -14.23 8.53 -6.27
N ILE A 79 -15.13 9.40 -5.80
CA ILE A 79 -14.81 10.59 -5.01
C ILE A 79 -15.60 10.51 -3.70
N GLY A 80 -14.96 10.07 -2.62
CA GLY A 80 -15.62 9.96 -1.31
C GLY A 80 -15.19 8.77 -0.47
N PHE A 81 -16.15 8.08 0.14
CA PHE A 81 -15.94 7.07 1.16
C PHE A 81 -16.63 5.74 0.78
N GLN A 82 -15.89 4.63 0.85
CA GLN A 82 -16.47 3.29 0.79
C GLN A 82 -16.27 2.59 2.13
N VAL A 83 -17.33 2.02 2.69
CA VAL A 83 -17.26 1.21 3.92
C VAL A 83 -17.93 -0.13 3.66
N GLY A 84 -17.20 -1.21 3.91
CA GLY A 84 -17.73 -2.54 3.63
C GLY A 84 -16.86 -3.71 4.02
N GLY A 85 -17.25 -4.91 3.58
CA GLY A 85 -16.45 -6.12 3.71
C GLY A 85 -15.32 -6.14 2.69
N ALA A 86 -15.67 -5.92 1.42
CA ALA A 86 -14.75 -5.78 0.30
C ALA A 86 -15.10 -4.55 -0.53
N ASN A 87 -14.14 -3.66 -0.76
CA ASN A 87 -14.30 -2.47 -1.60
C ASN A 87 -13.38 -2.57 -2.82
N VAL A 88 -13.94 -2.39 -4.02
CA VAL A 88 -13.21 -2.43 -5.28
C VAL A 88 -13.53 -1.17 -6.08
N SER A 89 -12.51 -0.48 -6.54
CA SER A 89 -12.63 0.65 -7.46
C SER A 89 -11.77 0.38 -8.70
N GLU A 90 -12.43 0.14 -9.83
CA GLU A 90 -11.76 -0.13 -11.11
C GLU A 90 -11.26 1.15 -11.80
N GLY A 91 -11.88 2.27 -11.45
CA GLY A 91 -11.60 3.56 -12.03
C GLY A 91 -10.75 4.47 -11.13
N LYS A 92 -10.81 5.78 -11.40
CA LYS A 92 -10.03 6.78 -10.67
C LYS A 92 -10.56 6.92 -9.25
N THR A 93 -9.68 6.74 -8.28
CA THR A 93 -10.04 6.67 -6.86
C THR A 93 -9.44 7.85 -6.10
N TYR A 94 -10.30 8.74 -5.63
CA TYR A 94 -9.98 9.88 -4.77
C TYR A 94 -10.83 9.79 -3.51
N GLY A 95 -10.37 9.08 -2.50
CA GLY A 95 -11.22 8.78 -1.37
C GLY A 95 -10.63 7.82 -0.35
N ALA A 96 -11.44 7.52 0.67
CA ALA A 96 -11.12 6.55 1.68
C ALA A 96 -11.94 5.27 1.49
N GLN A 97 -11.28 4.12 1.63
CA GLN A 97 -11.86 2.79 1.55
C GLN A 97 -11.58 2.06 2.86
N VAL A 98 -12.64 1.74 3.60
CA VAL A 98 -12.58 0.98 4.84
C VAL A 98 -13.23 -0.37 4.59
N GLY A 99 -12.40 -1.38 4.42
CA GLY A 99 -12.78 -2.73 4.04
C GLY A 99 -12.36 -3.71 5.12
N VAL A 100 -13.29 -4.48 5.69
CA VAL A 100 -12.92 -5.46 6.73
C VAL A 100 -11.91 -6.46 6.20
N ILE A 101 -12.10 -6.96 4.97
CA ILE A 101 -11.30 -8.01 4.37
C ILE A 101 -10.36 -7.43 3.31
N TYR A 102 -10.90 -6.66 2.37
CA TYR A 102 -10.15 -6.29 1.17
C TYR A 102 -10.52 -4.90 0.65
N ASN A 103 -9.51 -4.12 0.28
CA ASN A 103 -9.66 -2.88 -0.47
C ASN A 103 -8.79 -2.94 -1.74
N SER A 104 -9.34 -2.49 -2.87
CA SER A 104 -8.65 -2.45 -4.16
C SER A 104 -8.92 -1.14 -4.87
N ALA A 105 -7.87 -0.46 -5.31
CA ALA A 105 -7.97 0.67 -6.22
C ALA A 105 -7.09 0.38 -7.45
N LYS A 106 -7.71 0.10 -8.60
CA LYS A 106 -6.96 -0.09 -9.85
C LYS A 106 -6.26 1.20 -10.27
N LYS A 107 -6.95 2.36 -10.19
CA LYS A 107 -6.36 3.66 -10.53
C LYS A 107 -6.36 4.60 -9.34
N GLY A 108 -5.27 4.57 -8.56
CA GLY A 108 -5.06 5.42 -7.40
C GLY A 108 -4.84 6.88 -7.79
N GLY A 109 -5.64 7.78 -7.23
CA GLY A 109 -5.41 9.21 -7.26
C GLY A 109 -4.85 9.67 -5.92
N PHE A 110 -5.76 9.93 -4.98
CA PHE A 110 -5.46 10.08 -3.56
C PHE A 110 -6.27 9.03 -2.80
N THR A 111 -5.64 8.01 -2.22
CA THR A 111 -6.36 6.90 -1.59
C THR A 111 -5.97 6.71 -0.13
N ILE A 112 -6.96 6.52 0.73
CA ILE A 112 -6.76 6.06 2.11
C ILE A 112 -7.39 4.67 2.20
N GLN A 113 -6.63 3.64 2.53
CA GLN A 113 -7.14 2.28 2.63
C GLN A 113 -6.88 1.71 4.02
N ALA A 114 -7.91 1.18 4.65
CA ALA A 114 -7.83 0.51 5.94
C ALA A 114 -8.56 -0.84 5.85
N GLY A 115 -7.86 -1.93 6.17
CA GLY A 115 -8.41 -3.28 6.07
C GLY A 115 -7.40 -4.39 6.30
N VAL A 116 -7.82 -5.65 6.21
CA VAL A 116 -6.87 -6.77 6.30
C VAL A 116 -5.90 -6.76 5.11
N ALA A 117 -6.42 -6.63 3.90
CA ALA A 117 -5.62 -6.55 2.68
C ALA A 117 -5.97 -5.31 1.86
N ASN A 118 -4.95 -4.54 1.46
CA ASN A 118 -5.09 -3.34 0.64
C ASN A 118 -4.25 -3.48 -0.64
N ASN A 119 -4.78 -3.02 -1.77
CA ASN A 119 -4.13 -3.08 -3.07
C ASN A 119 -4.33 -1.78 -3.85
N VAL A 120 -3.24 -1.22 -4.37
CA VAL A 120 -3.23 -0.13 -5.35
C VAL A 120 -2.37 -0.53 -6.54
N GLU A 121 -2.95 -0.53 -7.74
CA GLU A 121 -2.26 -0.99 -8.96
C GLU A 121 -1.61 0.13 -9.76
N GLU A 122 -2.33 1.20 -10.09
CA GLU A 122 -1.76 2.37 -10.77
C GLU A 122 -1.58 3.50 -9.75
N GLY A 123 -0.36 4.04 -9.65
CA GLY A 123 0.20 4.88 -8.57
C GLY A 123 -0.68 5.97 -7.93
N GLY A 124 -0.23 7.22 -7.95
CA GLY A 124 -0.86 8.31 -7.20
C GLY A 124 -0.28 8.49 -5.81
N ALA A 125 -1.07 8.95 -4.84
CA ALA A 125 -0.64 9.16 -3.47
C ALA A 125 -1.63 8.55 -2.47
N GLY A 126 -1.16 8.18 -1.28
CA GLY A 126 -2.09 7.63 -0.30
C GLY A 126 -1.50 7.09 0.99
N VAL A 127 -2.40 6.51 1.79
CA VAL A 127 -2.07 5.81 3.03
C VAL A 127 -2.72 4.44 3.00
N GLN A 128 -1.98 3.39 3.33
CA GLN A 128 -2.49 2.02 3.43
C GLN A 128 -2.19 1.46 4.82
N VAL A 129 -3.21 1.03 5.54
CA VAL A 129 -3.09 0.41 6.87
C VAL A 129 -3.76 -0.95 6.84
N GLY A 130 -2.99 -2.00 7.11
CA GLY A 130 -3.53 -3.36 7.06
C GLY A 130 -2.54 -4.44 7.41
N ILE A 131 -2.96 -5.70 7.38
CA ILE A 131 -2.03 -6.82 7.59
C ILE A 131 -1.15 -6.97 6.35
N TYR A 132 -1.77 -6.91 5.17
CA TYR A 132 -1.11 -7.01 3.88
C TYR A 132 -1.39 -5.75 3.05
N ASN A 133 -0.35 -5.04 2.62
CA ASN A 133 -0.48 -3.88 1.73
C ASN A 133 0.30 -4.15 0.45
N LYS A 134 -0.33 -3.93 -0.71
CA LYS A 134 0.32 -3.96 -2.02
C LYS A 134 0.18 -2.60 -2.68
N GLY A 135 1.30 -1.98 -3.01
CA GLY A 135 1.38 -0.78 -3.81
C GLY A 135 2.11 -1.02 -5.13
N GLU A 136 2.17 0.05 -5.91
CA GLU A 136 2.98 0.13 -7.12
C GLU A 136 4.07 1.21 -6.93
N ASN A 137 5.23 1.00 -7.55
CA ASN A 137 6.40 1.85 -7.35
C ASN A 137 6.30 3.23 -8.02
N GLN A 138 5.23 3.51 -8.75
CA GLN A 138 4.99 4.77 -9.48
C GLN A 138 4.23 5.84 -8.65
N GLY A 139 4.07 5.67 -7.34
CA GLY A 139 3.31 6.56 -6.46
C GLY A 139 4.05 7.08 -5.22
N LEU A 140 3.29 7.68 -4.30
CA LEU A 140 3.75 8.09 -2.97
C LEU A 140 2.74 7.63 -1.90
N PHE A 141 3.04 6.51 -1.28
CA PHE A 141 2.26 5.84 -0.26
C PHE A 141 3.00 5.80 1.08
N ILE A 142 2.23 6.02 2.14
CA ILE A 142 2.63 5.65 3.50
C ILE A 142 1.92 4.34 3.83
N THR A 143 2.67 3.27 4.00
CA THR A 143 2.12 1.95 4.31
C THR A 143 2.48 1.53 5.73
N ALA A 144 1.51 0.97 6.45
CA ALA A 144 1.70 0.40 7.78
C ALA A 144 1.04 -0.98 7.82
N GLY A 145 1.81 -2.03 8.13
CA GLY A 145 1.26 -3.37 8.17
C GLY A 145 2.22 -4.48 8.57
N ALA A 146 1.75 -5.73 8.57
CA ALA A 146 2.65 -6.86 8.84
C ALA A 146 3.53 -7.13 7.61
N TYR A 147 2.94 -7.10 6.41
CA TYR A 147 3.61 -7.34 5.15
C TYR A 147 3.26 -6.24 4.13
N ASN A 148 4.26 -5.49 3.68
CA ASN A 148 4.11 -4.46 2.67
C ASN A 148 4.86 -4.86 1.40
N ARG A 149 4.23 -4.76 0.23
CA ARG A 149 4.83 -5.08 -1.07
C ARG A 149 4.72 -3.92 -2.06
N GLY A 150 5.82 -3.55 -2.72
CA GLY A 150 5.80 -2.56 -3.81
C GLY A 150 5.38 -1.15 -3.36
N GLY A 151 5.48 -0.86 -2.06
CA GLY A 151 5.14 0.45 -1.51
C GLY A 151 6.23 1.46 -1.82
N SER A 152 5.86 2.60 -2.39
CA SER A 152 6.75 3.73 -2.70
C SER A 152 6.50 4.85 -1.71
N GLY A 153 7.51 5.40 -1.02
CA GLY A 153 7.33 6.44 0.01
C GLY A 153 7.87 6.01 1.38
N ALA A 154 6.98 5.69 2.32
CA ALA A 154 7.35 5.22 3.64
C ALA A 154 6.59 3.92 4.00
N ASN A 155 7.31 2.85 4.28
CA ASN A 155 6.77 1.53 4.57
C ASN A 155 7.19 1.10 5.97
N VAL A 156 6.21 0.86 6.84
CA VAL A 156 6.42 0.40 8.21
C VAL A 156 5.79 -0.98 8.36
N GLY A 157 6.58 -1.99 8.73
CA GLY A 157 6.03 -3.31 8.95
C GLY A 157 6.98 -4.36 9.45
N LEU A 158 6.51 -5.60 9.60
CA LEU A 158 7.42 -6.70 9.95
C LEU A 158 8.28 -7.09 8.75
N ILE A 159 7.66 -7.10 7.57
CA ILE A 159 8.30 -7.42 6.29
C ILE A 159 7.92 -6.34 5.28
N ASN A 160 8.91 -5.67 4.72
CA ASN A 160 8.76 -4.77 3.59
C ASN A 160 9.48 -5.39 2.39
N ASN A 161 8.76 -5.66 1.31
CA ASN A 161 9.28 -6.29 0.10
C ASN A 161 9.06 -5.38 -1.11
N GLU A 162 10.03 -5.32 -2.02
CA GLU A 162 10.03 -4.43 -3.19
C GLU A 162 9.73 -2.96 -2.84
N GLY A 163 10.06 -2.53 -1.60
CA GLY A 163 9.72 -1.20 -1.10
C GLY A 163 10.68 -0.13 -1.61
N PHE A 164 10.16 1.01 -2.07
CA PHE A 164 10.95 2.16 -2.53
C PHE A 164 10.81 3.34 -1.56
N GLY A 165 11.92 3.95 -1.13
CA GLY A 165 11.91 5.08 -0.21
C GLY A 165 12.37 4.69 1.19
N LEU A 166 11.61 5.01 2.23
CA LEU A 166 11.93 4.65 3.62
C LEU A 166 11.23 3.34 3.99
N ASN A 167 11.99 2.31 4.34
CA ASN A 167 11.49 1.01 4.78
C ASN A 167 11.93 0.78 6.24
N VAL A 168 10.99 0.66 7.15
CA VAL A 168 11.24 0.38 8.57
C VAL A 168 10.57 -0.94 8.93
N GLY A 169 11.35 -1.92 9.38
CA GLY A 169 10.79 -3.21 9.70
C GLY A 169 11.74 -4.27 10.22
N GLY A 170 11.23 -5.48 10.42
CA GLY A 170 12.08 -6.62 10.76
C GLY A 170 12.97 -7.02 9.59
N PHE A 171 12.34 -7.22 8.43
CA PHE A 171 12.98 -7.60 7.18
C PHE A 171 12.63 -6.58 6.09
N ASN A 172 13.63 -5.96 5.50
CA ASN A 172 13.44 -4.99 4.41
C ASN A 172 14.15 -5.48 3.15
N TYR A 173 13.41 -5.65 2.07
CA TYR A 173 13.91 -5.96 0.73
C TYR A 173 13.48 -4.83 -0.20
N GLY A 174 14.39 -3.91 -0.53
CA GLY A 174 13.99 -2.70 -1.25
C GLY A 174 15.09 -1.68 -1.50
N TYR A 175 14.66 -0.56 -2.07
CA TYR A 175 15.51 0.54 -2.50
C TYR A 175 15.26 1.77 -1.63
N GLY A 176 16.32 2.46 -1.24
CA GLY A 176 16.24 3.71 -0.46
C GLY A 176 16.84 3.54 0.93
N VAL A 177 16.14 3.95 1.98
CA VAL A 177 16.59 3.86 3.37
C VAL A 177 15.90 2.68 4.04
N ASN A 178 16.65 1.62 4.32
CA ASN A 178 16.18 0.40 4.98
C ASN A 178 16.66 0.37 6.43
N VAL A 179 15.74 0.37 7.40
CA VAL A 179 16.05 0.31 8.83
C VAL A 179 15.38 -0.92 9.43
N GLY A 180 16.16 -1.87 9.93
CA GLY A 180 15.59 -3.12 10.40
C GLY A 180 16.57 -4.12 10.97
N VAL A 181 16.09 -5.32 11.28
CA VAL A 181 16.97 -6.41 11.74
C VAL A 181 17.77 -6.95 10.55
N VAL A 182 17.08 -7.19 9.44
CA VAL A 182 17.67 -7.67 8.18
C VAL A 182 17.30 -6.71 7.06
N ASN A 183 18.29 -6.22 6.33
CA ASN A 183 18.08 -5.35 5.19
C ASN A 183 18.78 -5.92 3.95
N SER A 184 18.08 -5.92 2.81
CA SER A 184 18.59 -6.37 1.53
C SER A 184 18.17 -5.40 0.42
N GLY A 185 19.10 -4.98 -0.43
CA GLY A 185 18.78 -4.14 -1.59
C GLY A 185 19.79 -3.01 -1.80
N LYS A 186 19.33 -1.80 -2.16
CA LYS A 186 20.20 -0.65 -2.48
C LYS A 186 19.84 0.60 -1.68
N GLY A 187 20.79 1.53 -1.58
CA GLY A 187 20.64 2.79 -0.87
C GLY A 187 21.36 2.78 0.47
N LEU A 188 20.68 3.06 1.57
CA LEU A 188 21.21 3.06 2.93
C LEU A 188 20.57 1.92 3.72
N SER A 189 21.36 1.03 4.31
CA SER A 189 20.86 -0.07 5.13
C SER A 189 21.40 0.05 6.55
N ILE A 190 20.51 0.16 7.54
CA ILE A 190 20.84 0.27 8.96
C ILE A 190 20.21 -0.91 9.68
N GLY A 191 21.02 -1.80 10.24
CA GLY A 191 20.50 -3.00 10.88
C GLY A 191 21.51 -3.96 11.47
N ALA A 192 21.03 -5.08 12.01
CA ALA A 192 21.92 -6.11 12.53
C ALA A 192 22.62 -6.85 11.39
N LEU A 193 21.88 -7.20 10.34
CA LEU A 193 22.35 -7.88 9.15
C LEU A 193 21.98 -7.06 7.91
N ASN A 194 22.98 -6.59 7.17
CA ASN A 194 22.79 -5.90 5.90
C ASN A 194 23.40 -6.71 4.75
N ILE A 195 22.64 -6.86 3.67
CA ILE A 195 23.03 -7.54 2.44
C ILE A 195 22.83 -6.54 1.30
N GLY A 196 23.88 -5.82 0.96
CA GLY A 196 23.81 -4.77 -0.05
C GLY A 196 24.20 -5.24 -1.44
N GLU A 197 23.43 -4.77 -2.41
CA GLU A 197 23.79 -4.75 -3.83
C GLU A 197 24.59 -3.48 -4.17
N ASP A 198 24.99 -3.35 -5.43
CA ASP A 198 25.81 -2.25 -5.94
C ASP A 198 25.30 -0.87 -5.50
N GLY A 199 26.16 -0.13 -4.80
CA GLY A 199 25.85 1.23 -4.32
C GLY A 199 25.08 1.30 -3.00
N ASN A 200 25.02 0.21 -2.22
CA ASN A 200 24.44 0.22 -0.87
C ASN A 200 25.46 0.65 0.21
N LEU A 201 25.14 1.72 0.94
CA LEU A 201 25.82 2.14 2.17
C LEU A 201 25.25 1.35 3.35
N GLN A 202 26.06 0.49 3.96
CA GLN A 202 25.61 -0.40 5.03
C GLN A 202 26.19 0.02 6.38
N ILE A 203 25.32 0.11 7.39
CA ILE A 203 25.66 0.40 8.79
C ILE A 203 25.06 -0.71 9.64
N GLY A 204 25.90 -1.55 10.23
CA GLY A 204 25.39 -2.68 10.99
C GLY A 204 26.40 -3.51 11.75
N ILE A 205 25.90 -4.57 12.37
CA ILE A 205 26.73 -5.55 13.07
C ILE A 205 27.46 -6.40 12.02
N LEU A 206 26.69 -6.96 11.09
CA LEU A 206 27.18 -7.76 9.96
C LEU A 206 26.77 -7.11 8.64
N ASN A 207 27.74 -6.83 7.78
CA ASN A 207 27.52 -6.25 6.45
C ASN A 207 28.09 -7.17 5.36
N PHE A 208 27.29 -7.48 4.36
CA PHE A 208 27.67 -8.29 3.20
C PHE A 208 27.47 -7.44 1.93
N CYS A 209 28.51 -7.30 1.12
CA CYS A 209 28.50 -6.42 -0.05
C CYS A 209 29.04 -7.15 -1.28
N THR A 210 28.44 -6.88 -2.45
CA THR A 210 29.01 -7.30 -3.74
C THR A 210 29.92 -6.19 -4.29
N GLU A 211 29.41 -4.97 -4.44
CA GLU A 211 30.20 -3.77 -4.74
C GLU A 211 29.60 -2.54 -4.04
N GLY A 212 30.41 -1.64 -3.50
CA GLY A 212 29.88 -0.45 -2.81
C GLY A 212 30.97 0.49 -2.32
N PRO A 213 30.66 1.80 -2.17
CA PRO A 213 31.68 2.81 -1.89
C PRO A 213 32.36 2.54 -0.56
N PHE A 214 31.66 2.32 0.56
CA PHE A 214 32.25 1.97 1.87
C PHE A 214 31.21 1.40 2.85
N PRO A 215 31.34 0.17 3.40
CA PRO A 215 30.47 -0.33 4.47
C PRO A 215 31.06 0.03 5.85
N ILE A 216 30.24 0.55 6.77
CA ILE A 216 30.64 0.82 8.16
C ILE A 216 30.07 -0.31 9.01
N MET A 217 30.93 -1.15 9.59
CA MET A 217 30.46 -2.20 10.51
C MET A 217 31.14 -2.17 11.87
N ILE A 218 30.41 -2.70 12.84
CA ILE A 218 30.88 -2.88 14.22
C ILE A 218 31.61 -4.23 14.39
N VAL A 219 31.10 -5.33 13.80
CA VAL A 219 31.63 -6.69 14.02
C VAL A 219 32.29 -7.33 12.79
N LEU A 220 31.59 -7.55 11.67
CA LEU A 220 32.17 -8.21 10.48
C LEU A 220 31.64 -7.68 9.13
N ASN A 221 32.53 -7.40 8.18
CA ASN A 221 32.22 -6.90 6.84
C ASN A 221 32.86 -7.83 5.80
N TYR A 222 32.03 -8.31 4.89
CA TYR A 222 32.44 -9.20 3.81
C TYR A 222 32.07 -8.57 2.47
N CYS A 223 33.09 -8.20 1.68
CA CYS A 223 32.92 -7.66 0.34
C CYS A 223 33.58 -8.59 -0.68
N SER A 224 32.78 -9.16 -1.59
CA SER A 224 33.30 -9.97 -2.70
C SER A 224 33.17 -9.20 -4.00
N LYS A 225 34.29 -8.70 -4.53
CA LYS A 225 34.30 -8.12 -5.87
C LYS A 225 33.98 -9.21 -6.91
N PRO A 226 33.03 -8.99 -7.82
CA PRO A 226 32.91 -9.77 -9.04
C PRO A 226 34.26 -9.82 -9.76
N THR A 227 34.69 -11.00 -10.17
CA THR A 227 35.85 -11.15 -11.04
C THR A 227 35.54 -10.48 -12.37
N GLU A 228 36.22 -9.37 -12.69
CA GLU A 228 36.15 -8.75 -14.01
C GLU A 228 36.52 -9.81 -15.06
N THR A 229 35.55 -10.20 -15.88
CA THR A 229 35.84 -10.96 -17.10
C THR A 229 36.45 -9.97 -18.08
N ILE A 230 37.77 -10.00 -18.22
CA ILE A 230 38.49 -9.14 -19.17
C ILE A 230 38.02 -9.51 -20.58
N GLU A 231 37.08 -8.75 -21.16
CA GLU A 231 36.85 -8.78 -22.60
C GLU A 231 38.06 -8.17 -23.30
N PRO A 232 38.71 -8.86 -24.25
CA PRO A 232 39.86 -8.31 -24.96
C PRO A 232 39.40 -7.14 -25.84
N LYS A 233 39.88 -5.94 -25.51
CA LYS A 233 39.69 -4.72 -26.31
C LYS A 233 40.13 -4.96 -27.77
N PRO A 234 39.28 -4.70 -28.78
CA PRO A 234 39.67 -4.88 -30.18
C PRO A 234 40.79 -3.89 -30.54
N ALA A 235 41.85 -4.42 -31.17
CA ALA A 235 43.01 -3.66 -31.59
C ALA A 235 42.63 -2.54 -32.56
N ALA A 236 43.00 -1.30 -32.23
CA ALA A 236 42.84 -0.17 -33.13
C ALA A 236 43.80 -0.30 -34.32
N THR A 237 43.25 -0.53 -35.51
CA THR A 237 43.97 -0.49 -36.79
C THR A 237 44.51 0.93 -37.01
N LYS A 238 45.84 1.09 -36.98
CA LYS A 238 46.49 2.33 -37.43
C LYS A 238 46.39 2.39 -38.96
N VAL A 239 45.69 3.39 -39.49
CA VAL A 239 45.72 3.76 -40.90
C VAL A 239 46.77 4.84 -41.08
N ASP A 240 47.93 4.46 -41.62
CA ASP A 240 49.01 5.38 -41.96
C ASP A 240 48.61 6.24 -43.17
N THR A 241 48.31 7.52 -42.93
CA THR A 241 48.11 8.49 -44.00
C THR A 241 49.47 9.07 -44.41
N LYS A 242 50.00 8.63 -45.56
CA LYS A 242 51.14 9.27 -46.23
C LYS A 242 50.70 10.62 -46.81
N ILE A 243 51.28 11.70 -46.30
CA ILE A 243 51.21 13.03 -46.93
C ILE A 243 52.39 13.13 -47.92
N ALA A 244 52.08 13.44 -49.18
CA ALA A 244 53.06 13.65 -50.25
C ALA A 244 53.76 15.03 -50.12
N PRO A 245 55.01 15.18 -50.55
CA PRO A 245 55.72 16.46 -50.46
C PRO A 245 55.39 17.41 -51.62
N THR A 246 55.29 18.69 -51.27
CA THR A 246 55.11 19.86 -52.13
C THR A 246 56.34 20.07 -53.03
N ASN A 247 56.14 20.18 -54.35
CA ASN A 247 57.18 20.61 -55.29
C ASN A 247 57.20 22.15 -55.43
N LYS A 248 58.40 22.67 -55.67
CA LYS A 248 58.71 24.07 -56.01
C LYS A 248 57.98 24.56 -57.25
#